data_AF-A0A5D0UNR2-F1
#
_entry.id   AF-A0A5D0UNR2-F1
#
_cell.length_a   1.000
_cell.length_b   1.000
_cell.length_c   1.000
_cell.angle_alpha   90.00
_cell.angle_beta   90.00
_cell.angle_gamma   90.00
#
_symmetry.space_group_name_H-M   'P 1'
#
loop_
_entity.id
_entity.type
_entity.pdbx_description
1 polymer ?
#
loop_
_entity_poly.entity_id
_entity_poly.type
_entity_poly.pdbx_seq_one_letter_code
_entity_poly.pdbx_strand_id
1 'polypeptide(L)'
;MPDSADNRTTIRDFLISRRAKISPEQAGLPAGSRRRVPGLRREEVAVLAGVSTEWYTRLEKGHISGISEDVLDAVARALHLDEEERTYLFDLAHAARPKARRNPRRTEAKVEPHLQWLIDSITMSAAFLRNGRLDVVASNALARALHEPMFTSDTTTANGRANFARYHFLDPASQDFFADWEAGAAATVALLRAEAGRHPDDRLLRELVGELCTLSTEFRAMWASHDIRIRHEGVKRLQHPVVGALELTYQPLVLPAPSRAVHELTVYTAEPGTIHEERLKILATWSATAIAEAAHRSD
;
A
#
# COMPACT_ATOMS: atom_id res chain seq x y z
N MET A 1 26.51 1.37 -7.31
CA MET A 1 26.11 1.37 -5.89
C MET A 1 25.38 2.67 -5.52
N PRO A 2 24.09 2.83 -5.89
CA PRO A 2 23.23 3.91 -5.39
C PRO A 2 22.18 3.41 -4.36
N ASP A 3 21.90 2.11 -4.28
CA ASP A 3 20.68 1.59 -3.63
C ASP A 3 20.70 1.63 -2.09
N SER A 4 21.88 1.59 -1.45
CA SER A 4 21.98 1.77 0.00
C SER A 4 21.75 3.22 0.46
N ALA A 5 21.85 4.19 -0.44
CA ALA A 5 21.60 5.60 -0.11
C ALA A 5 20.10 5.91 -0.07
N ASP A 6 19.31 5.22 -0.90
CA ASP A 6 17.86 5.39 -1.00
C ASP A 6 17.14 4.87 0.26
N ASN A 7 17.52 3.68 0.73
CA ASN A 7 17.00 3.14 2.00
C ASN A 7 17.40 4.01 3.20
N ARG A 8 18.66 4.49 3.27
CA ARG A 8 19.11 5.40 4.33
C ARG A 8 18.30 6.70 4.37
N THR A 9 17.99 7.26 3.21
CA THR A 9 17.18 8.46 3.07
C THR A 9 15.74 8.19 3.53
N THR A 10 15.16 7.06 3.13
CA THR A 10 13.83 6.62 3.55
C THR A 10 13.71 6.47 5.07
N ILE A 11 14.67 5.80 5.72
CA ILE A 11 14.72 5.66 7.18
C ILE A 11 14.80 7.03 7.86
N ARG A 12 15.68 7.89 7.35
CA ARG A 12 15.87 9.24 7.88
C ARG A 12 14.57 10.05 7.81
N ASP A 13 13.95 10.10 6.64
CA ASP A 13 12.77 10.92 6.43
C ASP A 13 11.56 10.39 7.21
N PHE A 14 11.42 9.05 7.31
CA PHE A 14 10.44 8.41 8.17
C PHE A 14 10.61 8.81 9.64
N LEU A 15 11.81 8.65 10.22
CA LEU A 15 12.06 8.96 11.63
C LEU A 15 11.92 10.46 11.93
N ILE A 16 12.35 11.33 11.00
CA ILE A 16 12.14 12.79 11.11
C ILE A 16 10.65 13.11 11.13
N SER A 17 9.86 12.51 10.22
CA SER A 17 8.40 12.70 10.16
C SER A 17 7.72 12.26 11.46
N ARG A 18 8.01 11.05 11.95
CA ARG A 18 7.43 10.54 13.21
C ARG A 18 7.79 11.43 14.40
N ARG A 19 9.06 11.82 14.53
CA ARG A 19 9.52 12.70 15.61
C ARG A 19 8.84 14.07 15.60
N ALA A 20 8.56 14.61 14.41
CA ALA A 20 7.90 15.91 14.28
C ALA A 20 6.43 15.91 14.71
N LYS A 21 5.77 14.74 14.74
CA LYS A 21 4.34 14.60 15.03
C LYS A 21 4.00 14.36 16.50
N ILE A 22 4.93 13.82 17.27
CA ILE A 22 4.75 13.61 18.71
C ILE A 22 5.19 14.85 19.48
N SER A 23 4.29 15.39 20.30
CA SER A 23 4.58 16.47 21.22
C SER A 23 5.24 15.94 22.51
N PRO A 24 6.14 16.69 23.15
CA PRO A 24 6.71 16.33 24.46
C PRO A 24 5.65 15.99 25.49
N GLU A 25 4.53 16.71 25.51
CA GLU A 25 3.44 16.50 26.45
C GLU A 25 2.80 15.13 26.24
N GLN A 26 2.59 14.71 24.98
CA GLN A 26 2.13 13.36 24.65
C GLN A 26 3.14 12.29 25.08
N ALA A 27 4.44 12.59 25.03
CA ALA A 27 5.51 11.69 25.45
C ALA A 27 5.81 11.75 26.97
N GLY A 28 5.00 12.46 27.76
CA GLY A 28 5.19 12.60 29.21
C GLY A 28 6.33 13.54 29.63
N LEU A 29 6.81 14.39 28.71
CA LEU A 29 7.84 15.39 28.94
C LEU A 29 7.23 16.81 29.09
N PRO A 30 7.88 17.70 29.85
CA PRO A 30 7.37 19.06 30.04
C PRO A 30 7.48 19.91 28.77
N ALA A 31 6.50 20.80 28.60
CA ALA A 31 6.47 21.84 27.58
C ALA A 31 7.59 22.89 27.80
N GLY A 32 8.83 22.57 27.42
CA GLY A 32 9.94 23.53 27.55
C GLY A 32 9.70 24.83 26.76
N SER A 33 10.09 25.97 27.30
CA SER A 33 9.91 27.28 26.65
C SER A 33 10.88 27.51 25.49
N ARG A 34 10.38 28.06 24.35
CA ARG A 34 11.11 28.38 23.10
C ARG A 34 11.68 27.16 22.34
N ARG A 35 10.79 26.39 21.69
CA ARG A 35 11.17 25.24 20.84
C ARG A 35 11.37 25.69 19.38
N ARG A 36 12.44 25.22 18.73
CA ARG A 36 12.78 25.51 17.32
C ARG A 36 12.45 24.37 16.34
N VAL A 37 12.20 23.18 16.85
CA VAL A 37 11.87 22.00 16.06
C VAL A 37 10.41 21.59 16.29
N PRO A 38 9.71 21.11 15.25
CA PRO A 38 8.42 20.47 15.45
C PRO A 38 8.62 19.16 16.26
N GLY A 39 7.71 18.89 17.20
CA GLY A 39 7.68 17.68 18.01
C GLY A 39 8.87 17.50 18.98
N LEU A 40 9.29 16.26 19.19
CA LEU A 40 10.39 15.88 20.09
C LEU A 40 11.76 16.28 19.50
N ARG A 41 12.73 16.54 20.37
CA ARG A 41 14.16 16.68 20.02
C ARG A 41 14.85 15.32 19.98
N ARG A 42 16.02 15.23 19.35
CA ARG A 42 16.79 13.98 19.27
C ARG A 42 17.20 13.48 20.64
N GLU A 43 17.61 14.39 21.51
CA GLU A 43 17.97 14.12 22.90
C GLU A 43 16.78 13.60 23.72
N GLU A 44 15.58 14.13 23.47
CA GLU A 44 14.35 13.71 24.17
C GLU A 44 13.98 12.28 23.77
N VAL A 45 14.02 11.95 22.48
CA VAL A 45 13.78 10.57 22.01
C VAL A 45 14.83 9.61 22.55
N ALA A 46 16.10 10.01 22.58
CA ALA A 46 17.18 9.18 23.10
C ALA A 46 16.97 8.84 24.58
N VAL A 47 16.58 9.82 25.39
CA VAL A 47 16.23 9.62 26.81
C VAL A 47 15.06 8.67 26.96
N LEU A 48 13.97 8.89 26.22
CA LEU A 48 12.77 8.04 26.27
C LEU A 48 13.05 6.59 25.83
N ALA A 49 13.92 6.40 24.85
CA ALA A 49 14.31 5.09 24.34
C ALA A 49 15.45 4.43 25.14
N GLY A 50 16.01 5.10 26.15
CA GLY A 50 17.13 4.56 26.95
C GLY A 50 18.44 4.38 26.18
N VAL A 51 18.68 5.21 25.15
CA VAL A 51 19.87 5.18 24.30
C VAL A 51 20.65 6.50 24.35
N SER A 52 21.88 6.53 23.85
CA SER A 52 22.63 7.80 23.77
C SER A 52 22.11 8.69 22.63
N THR A 53 22.20 10.01 22.81
CA THR A 53 21.81 10.99 21.77
C THR A 53 22.60 10.81 20.48
N GLU A 54 23.88 10.48 20.58
CA GLU A 54 24.74 10.20 19.43
C GLU A 54 24.25 8.95 18.68
N TRP A 55 23.83 7.92 19.41
CA TRP A 55 23.27 6.70 18.84
C TRP A 55 21.97 7.00 18.09
N TYR A 56 21.02 7.70 18.72
CA TYR A 56 19.75 8.06 18.04
C TYR A 56 20.00 8.97 16.83
N THR A 57 20.97 9.88 16.90
CA THR A 57 21.37 10.72 15.76
C THR A 57 21.90 9.88 14.60
N ARG A 58 22.65 8.81 14.86
CA ARG A 58 23.09 7.88 13.81
C ARG A 58 21.91 7.10 13.20
N LEU A 59 20.99 6.63 14.03
CA LEU A 59 19.77 5.96 13.58
C LEU A 59 18.94 6.89 12.67
N GLU A 60 18.66 8.13 13.11
CA GLU A 60 17.90 9.12 12.32
C GLU A 60 18.65 9.54 11.04
N LYS A 61 19.98 9.42 10.99
CA LYS A 61 20.76 9.61 9.74
C LYS A 61 20.66 8.41 8.78
N GLY A 62 19.89 7.38 9.11
CA GLY A 62 19.66 6.20 8.30
C GLY A 62 20.59 5.02 8.59
N HIS A 63 21.49 5.12 9.58
CA HIS A 63 22.42 4.03 9.90
C HIS A 63 21.76 2.94 10.76
N ILE A 64 20.80 2.21 10.17
CA ILE A 64 19.99 1.20 10.89
C ILE A 64 20.59 -0.23 10.89
N SER A 65 21.58 -0.49 10.04
CA SER A 65 22.15 -1.83 9.85
C SER A 65 22.80 -2.38 11.13
N GLY A 66 22.40 -3.58 11.54
CA GLY A 66 22.98 -4.30 12.67
C GLY A 66 22.48 -3.86 14.05
N ILE A 67 21.41 -3.06 14.10
CA ILE A 67 20.75 -2.68 15.35
C ILE A 67 19.89 -3.84 15.87
N SER A 68 19.87 -4.02 17.19
CA SER A 68 19.02 -5.03 17.82
C SER A 68 17.54 -4.64 17.78
N GLU A 69 16.68 -5.65 17.70
CA GLU A 69 15.23 -5.48 17.69
C GLU A 69 14.72 -4.81 18.97
N ASP A 70 15.34 -5.10 20.13
CA ASP A 70 15.00 -4.46 21.41
C ASP A 70 15.18 -2.93 21.38
N VAL A 71 16.20 -2.43 20.66
CA VAL A 71 16.44 -0.99 20.57
C VAL A 71 15.49 -0.34 19.57
N LEU A 72 15.16 -1.01 18.47
CA LEU A 72 14.12 -0.54 17.55
C LEU A 72 12.75 -0.49 18.24
N ASP A 73 12.46 -1.48 19.09
CA ASP A 73 11.27 -1.51 19.93
C ASP A 73 11.21 -0.32 20.90
N ALA A 74 12.31 -0.03 21.59
CA ALA A 74 12.40 1.12 22.49
C ALA A 74 12.18 2.46 21.75
N VAL A 75 12.75 2.61 20.55
CA VAL A 75 12.54 3.80 19.71
C VAL A 75 11.09 3.88 19.21
N ALA A 76 10.49 2.76 18.81
CA ALA A 76 9.10 2.71 18.37
C ALA A 76 8.15 3.15 19.51
N ARG A 77 8.40 2.65 20.73
CA ARG A 77 7.66 3.08 21.93
C ARG A 77 7.87 4.55 22.25
N ALA A 78 9.10 5.05 22.20
CA ALA A 78 9.41 6.45 22.47
C ALA A 78 8.74 7.43 21.50
N LEU A 79 8.54 7.02 20.24
CA LEU A 79 7.88 7.81 19.20
C LEU A 79 6.36 7.59 19.13
N HIS A 80 5.80 6.75 20.01
CA HIS A 80 4.40 6.32 19.98
C HIS A 80 3.97 5.80 18.60
N LEU A 81 4.83 5.01 17.95
CA LEU A 81 4.49 4.40 16.67
C LEU A 81 3.34 3.42 16.86
N ASP A 82 2.38 3.47 15.94
CA ASP A 82 1.36 2.43 15.86
C ASP A 82 1.95 1.11 15.31
N GLU A 83 1.13 0.06 15.29
CA GLU A 83 1.58 -1.29 14.89
C GLU A 83 2.10 -1.34 13.45
N GLU A 84 1.54 -0.54 12.55
CA GLU A 84 1.88 -0.51 11.13
C GLU A 84 3.18 0.28 10.90
N GLU A 85 3.33 1.42 11.56
CA GLU A 85 4.55 2.22 11.59
C GLU A 85 5.71 1.45 12.23
N ARG A 86 5.43 0.70 13.30
CA ARG A 86 6.38 -0.22 13.92
C ARG A 86 6.79 -1.29 12.92
N THR A 87 5.85 -2.02 12.33
CA THR A 87 6.15 -3.07 11.34
C THR A 87 7.03 -2.51 10.21
N TYR A 88 6.72 -1.31 9.72
CA TYR A 88 7.52 -0.66 8.69
C TYR A 88 8.95 -0.33 9.13
N LEU A 89 9.14 0.19 10.36
CA LEU A 89 10.48 0.45 10.90
C LEU A 89 11.32 -0.83 10.94
N PHE A 90 10.71 -1.94 11.34
CA PHE A 90 11.36 -3.24 11.38
C PHE A 90 11.66 -3.75 9.97
N ASP A 91 10.74 -3.59 9.01
CA ASP A 91 10.99 -3.94 7.60
C ASP A 91 12.18 -3.17 7.01
N LEU A 92 12.28 -1.86 7.28
CA LEU A 92 13.42 -1.04 6.88
C LEU A 92 14.74 -1.54 7.49
N ALA A 93 14.71 -1.92 8.76
CA ALA A 93 15.88 -2.45 9.45
C ALA A 93 16.33 -3.80 8.87
N HIS A 94 15.37 -4.69 8.58
CA HIS A 94 15.64 -5.97 7.94
C HIS A 94 16.21 -5.78 6.53
N ALA A 95 15.63 -4.88 5.74
CA ALA A 95 16.09 -4.56 4.39
C ALA A 95 17.51 -3.95 4.37
N ALA A 96 17.93 -3.28 5.44
CA ALA A 96 19.27 -2.71 5.58
C ALA A 96 20.36 -3.72 5.97
N ARG A 97 20.00 -4.94 6.42
CA ARG A 97 20.99 -5.96 6.80
C ARG A 97 21.82 -6.39 5.56
N PRO A 98 23.15 -6.59 5.67
CA PRO A 98 23.98 -7.04 4.56
C PRO A 98 23.48 -8.37 4.00
N LYS A 99 23.08 -8.38 2.71
CA LYS A 99 22.53 -9.59 2.07
C LYS A 99 23.62 -10.66 1.92
N ALA A 100 23.54 -11.73 2.71
CA ALA A 100 24.16 -12.99 2.35
C ALA A 100 23.41 -13.57 1.14
N ARG A 101 24.02 -13.47 -0.05
CA ARG A 101 23.53 -13.90 -1.38
C ARG A 101 22.54 -12.94 -2.07
N ARG A 102 22.85 -12.68 -3.35
CA ARG A 102 22.03 -11.96 -4.33
C ARG A 102 20.64 -12.61 -4.37
N ASN A 103 19.63 -11.92 -3.87
CA ASN A 103 18.25 -12.36 -4.02
C ASN A 103 17.99 -12.42 -5.54
N PRO A 104 17.58 -13.57 -6.12
CA PRO A 104 17.24 -13.60 -7.53
C PRO A 104 16.18 -12.53 -7.78
N ARG A 105 16.34 -11.77 -8.87
CA ARG A 105 15.34 -10.79 -9.32
C ARG A 105 13.99 -11.50 -9.27
N ARG A 106 12.99 -10.95 -8.56
CA ARG A 106 11.60 -11.39 -8.68
C ARG A 106 11.24 -11.17 -10.14
N THR A 107 11.34 -12.21 -10.96
CA THR A 107 10.55 -12.30 -12.17
C THR A 107 9.11 -12.24 -11.71
N GLU A 108 8.26 -11.49 -12.42
CA GLU A 108 6.82 -11.59 -12.19
C GLU A 108 6.45 -13.06 -12.31
N ALA A 109 6.19 -13.70 -11.17
CA ALA A 109 5.76 -15.07 -11.17
C ALA A 109 4.44 -15.08 -11.94
N LYS A 110 4.38 -15.89 -13.00
CA LYS A 110 3.10 -16.16 -13.64
C LYS A 110 2.17 -16.67 -12.54
N VAL A 111 0.96 -16.13 -12.50
CA VAL A 111 -0.06 -16.63 -11.57
C VAL A 111 -0.22 -18.11 -11.85
N GLU A 112 0.01 -18.93 -10.84
CA GLU A 112 -0.15 -20.37 -10.97
C GLU A 112 -1.60 -20.69 -11.33
N PRO A 113 -1.87 -21.61 -12.27
CA PRO A 113 -3.24 -21.88 -12.74
C PRO A 113 -4.25 -22.17 -11.63
N HIS A 114 -3.82 -22.85 -10.56
CA HIS A 114 -4.68 -23.16 -9.41
C HIS A 114 -5.15 -21.93 -8.63
N LEU A 115 -4.39 -20.83 -8.62
CA LEU A 115 -4.82 -19.58 -8.01
C LEU A 115 -5.92 -18.92 -8.84
N GLN A 116 -5.84 -19.01 -10.17
CA GLN A 116 -6.90 -18.51 -11.03
C GLN A 116 -8.19 -19.33 -10.84
N TRP A 117 -8.10 -20.67 -10.77
CA TRP A 117 -9.27 -21.52 -10.46
C TRP A 117 -9.92 -21.18 -9.12
N LEU A 118 -9.10 -20.91 -8.09
CA LEU A 118 -9.60 -20.47 -6.79
C LEU A 118 -10.36 -19.14 -6.91
N ILE A 119 -9.78 -18.15 -7.59
CA ILE A 119 -10.40 -16.84 -7.79
C ILE A 119 -11.71 -16.97 -8.56
N ASP A 120 -11.73 -17.77 -9.63
CA ASP A 120 -12.92 -17.99 -10.46
C ASP A 120 -14.04 -18.75 -9.71
N SER A 121 -13.69 -19.56 -8.70
CA SER A 121 -14.67 -20.24 -7.85
C SER A 121 -15.46 -19.29 -6.95
N ILE A 122 -14.96 -18.07 -6.73
CA ILE A 122 -15.63 -17.04 -5.94
C ILE A 122 -16.62 -16.31 -6.86
N THR A 123 -17.89 -16.69 -6.84
CA THR A 123 -18.89 -16.16 -7.78
C THR A 123 -19.76 -15.04 -7.22
N MET A 124 -19.91 -14.96 -5.90
CA MET A 124 -20.78 -13.99 -5.22
C MET A 124 -20.04 -12.72 -4.74
N SER A 125 -18.72 -12.68 -4.90
CA SER A 125 -17.86 -11.57 -4.46
C SER A 125 -16.86 -11.22 -5.56
N ALA A 126 -16.49 -9.95 -5.66
CA ALA A 126 -15.42 -9.54 -6.55
C ALA A 126 -14.08 -9.94 -5.91
N ALA A 127 -13.31 -10.81 -6.58
CA ALA A 127 -12.03 -11.30 -6.09
C ALA A 127 -10.91 -11.00 -7.08
N PHE A 128 -9.81 -10.44 -6.58
CA PHE A 128 -8.63 -10.17 -7.39
C PHE A 128 -7.34 -10.34 -6.59
N LEU A 129 -6.29 -10.70 -7.30
CA LEU A 129 -4.95 -10.85 -6.78
C LEU A 129 -4.13 -9.65 -7.22
N ARG A 130 -3.45 -9.00 -6.27
CA ARG A 130 -2.52 -7.90 -6.54
C ARG A 130 -1.09 -8.24 -6.12
N ASN A 131 -0.12 -7.62 -6.78
CA ASN A 131 1.26 -7.60 -6.28
C ASN A 131 1.50 -6.35 -5.41
N GLY A 132 2.68 -6.25 -4.81
CA GLY A 132 3.04 -5.12 -3.94
C GLY A 132 3.16 -3.76 -4.63
N ARG A 133 3.21 -3.73 -5.97
CA ARG A 133 3.14 -2.49 -6.77
C ARG A 133 1.70 -2.12 -7.13
N LEU A 134 0.73 -2.87 -6.61
CA LEU A 134 -0.70 -2.70 -6.82
C LEU A 134 -1.17 -2.99 -8.26
N ASP A 135 -0.41 -3.78 -9.01
CA ASP A 135 -0.87 -4.34 -10.27
C ASP A 135 -1.87 -5.46 -9.99
N VAL A 136 -2.99 -5.50 -10.72
CA VAL A 136 -3.91 -6.65 -10.72
C VAL A 136 -3.31 -7.75 -11.58
N VAL A 137 -2.93 -8.87 -10.96
CA VAL A 137 -2.26 -10.00 -11.64
C VAL A 137 -3.23 -11.12 -12.01
N ALA A 138 -4.35 -11.23 -11.28
CA ALA A 138 -5.46 -12.15 -11.57
C ALA A 138 -6.76 -11.57 -11.01
N SER A 139 -7.90 -11.93 -11.58
CA SER A 139 -9.23 -11.48 -11.17
C SER A 139 -10.30 -12.43 -11.67
N ASN A 140 -11.42 -12.52 -10.95
CA ASN A 140 -12.63 -13.13 -11.47
C ASN A 140 -13.40 -12.14 -12.36
N ALA A 141 -14.39 -12.64 -13.09
CA ALA A 141 -15.21 -11.82 -13.98
C ALA A 141 -15.90 -10.67 -13.23
N LEU A 142 -16.38 -10.92 -12.01
CA LEU A 142 -17.07 -9.91 -11.20
C LEU A 142 -16.14 -8.78 -10.75
N ALA A 143 -14.89 -9.06 -10.38
CA ALA A 143 -13.90 -8.03 -10.06
C ALA A 143 -13.53 -7.20 -11.29
N ARG A 144 -13.43 -7.82 -12.46
CA ARG A 144 -13.24 -7.08 -13.71
C ARG A 144 -14.42 -6.17 -14.02
N ALA A 145 -15.65 -6.66 -13.83
CA ALA A 145 -16.85 -5.86 -14.03
C ALA A 145 -16.92 -4.70 -13.04
N LEU A 146 -16.66 -4.96 -11.75
CA LEU A 146 -16.67 -3.95 -10.68
C LEU A 146 -15.63 -2.85 -10.89
N HIS A 147 -14.46 -3.21 -11.40
CA HIS A 147 -13.39 -2.28 -11.68
C HIS A 147 -13.26 -1.97 -13.18
N GLU A 148 -14.33 -2.13 -13.95
CA GLU A 148 -14.32 -1.89 -15.39
C GLU A 148 -13.74 -0.51 -15.73
N PRO A 149 -14.11 0.60 -15.05
CA PRO A 149 -13.52 1.91 -15.31
C PRO A 149 -12.00 1.96 -15.18
N MET A 150 -11.42 1.13 -14.31
CA MET A 150 -9.97 0.99 -14.17
C MET A 150 -9.38 0.13 -15.29
N PHE A 151 -10.03 -0.98 -15.65
CA PHE A 151 -9.55 -1.88 -16.70
C PHE A 151 -9.62 -1.29 -18.11
N THR A 152 -10.51 -0.32 -18.36
CA THR A 152 -10.66 0.38 -19.65
C THR A 152 -10.03 1.77 -19.68
N SER A 153 -9.47 2.22 -18.56
CA SER A 153 -8.70 3.47 -18.43
C SER A 153 -7.42 3.45 -19.29
N ASP A 154 -7.03 4.61 -19.81
CA ASP A 154 -5.73 4.85 -20.47
C ASP A 154 -4.52 4.60 -19.56
N THR A 155 -4.74 4.54 -18.23
CA THR A 155 -3.71 4.18 -17.25
C THR A 155 -3.42 2.68 -17.19
N THR A 156 -4.28 1.85 -17.78
CA THR A 156 -4.05 0.41 -17.95
C THR A 156 -2.98 0.19 -19.02
N THR A 157 -1.94 -0.57 -18.67
CA THR A 157 -0.81 -0.76 -19.58
C THR A 157 -1.21 -1.56 -20.82
N ALA A 158 -0.46 -1.44 -21.91
CA ALA A 158 -0.78 -2.07 -23.20
C ALA A 158 -0.95 -3.61 -23.16
N ASN A 159 -0.44 -4.29 -22.13
CA ASN A 159 -0.67 -5.71 -21.89
C ASN A 159 -1.96 -6.00 -21.08
N GLY A 160 -2.84 -5.01 -20.92
CA GLY A 160 -4.11 -5.11 -20.19
C GLY A 160 -3.96 -5.17 -18.66
N ARG A 161 -2.83 -4.71 -18.10
CA ARG A 161 -2.58 -4.78 -16.66
C ARG A 161 -3.00 -3.48 -15.97
N ALA A 162 -4.17 -3.55 -15.34
CA ALA A 162 -4.69 -2.51 -14.48
C ALA A 162 -3.83 -2.35 -13.22
N ASN A 163 -3.65 -1.10 -12.76
CA ASN A 163 -2.90 -0.77 -11.56
C ASN A 163 -3.69 0.25 -10.72
N PHE A 164 -3.96 -0.08 -9.46
CA PHE A 164 -4.78 0.76 -8.58
C PHE A 164 -4.15 2.13 -8.29
N ALA A 165 -2.81 2.22 -8.25
CA ALA A 165 -2.13 3.47 -7.99
C ALA A 165 -2.15 4.39 -9.20
N ARG A 166 -1.88 3.85 -10.40
CA ARG A 166 -2.02 4.65 -11.63
C ARG A 166 -3.45 5.14 -11.81
N TYR A 167 -4.44 4.28 -11.61
CA TYR A 167 -5.83 4.70 -11.73
C TYR A 167 -6.21 5.77 -10.70
N HIS A 168 -5.90 5.60 -9.41
CA HIS A 168 -6.21 6.61 -8.39
C HIS A 168 -5.62 8.00 -8.69
N PHE A 169 -4.39 8.06 -9.19
CA PHE A 169 -3.64 9.32 -9.22
C PHE A 169 -3.46 9.92 -10.62
N LEU A 170 -3.62 9.12 -11.68
CA LEU A 170 -3.39 9.56 -13.06
C LEU A 170 -4.67 9.56 -13.90
N ASP A 171 -5.72 8.84 -13.50
CA ASP A 171 -7.01 8.89 -14.18
C ASP A 171 -7.99 9.84 -13.45
N PRO A 172 -8.48 10.91 -14.09
CA PRO A 172 -9.45 11.83 -13.50
C PRO A 172 -10.77 11.15 -13.09
N ALA A 173 -11.22 10.12 -13.80
CA ALA A 173 -12.46 9.40 -13.49
C ALA A 173 -12.39 8.63 -12.17
N SER A 174 -11.19 8.45 -11.61
CA SER A 174 -11.03 7.83 -10.29
C SER A 174 -11.70 8.63 -9.17
N GLN A 175 -11.77 9.96 -9.29
CA GLN A 175 -12.41 10.83 -8.30
C GLN A 175 -13.93 10.63 -8.26
N ASP A 176 -14.54 10.36 -9.40
CA ASP A 176 -15.96 10.03 -9.49
C ASP A 176 -16.21 8.59 -9.04
N PHE A 177 -15.31 7.66 -9.37
CA PHE A 177 -15.46 6.24 -9.07
C PHE A 177 -15.30 5.90 -7.57
N PHE A 178 -14.34 6.53 -6.88
CA PHE A 178 -14.12 6.31 -5.45
C PHE A 178 -14.85 7.35 -4.62
N ALA A 179 -15.91 6.94 -3.91
CA ALA A 179 -16.71 7.87 -3.10
C ALA A 179 -15.90 8.54 -1.96
N ASP A 180 -14.91 7.83 -1.40
CA ASP A 180 -13.93 8.36 -0.46
C ASP A 180 -12.53 8.29 -1.10
N TRP A 181 -12.32 9.15 -2.11
CA TRP A 181 -11.10 9.17 -2.90
C TRP A 181 -9.87 9.47 -2.05
N GLU A 182 -9.94 10.46 -1.15
CA GLU A 182 -8.80 10.85 -0.30
C GLU A 182 -8.35 9.70 0.62
N ALA A 183 -9.28 8.98 1.26
CA ALA A 183 -8.90 7.84 2.10
C ALA A 183 -8.33 6.69 1.25
N GLY A 184 -8.87 6.47 0.04
CA GLY A 184 -8.35 5.49 -0.91
C GLY A 184 -6.95 5.82 -1.40
N ALA A 185 -6.69 7.08 -1.72
CA ALA A 185 -5.40 7.62 -2.12
C ALA A 185 -4.36 7.48 -1.00
N ALA A 186 -4.71 7.87 0.23
CA ALA A 186 -3.84 7.74 1.39
C ALA A 186 -3.48 6.27 1.68
N ALA A 187 -4.46 5.35 1.61
CA ALA A 187 -4.21 3.92 1.79
C ALA A 187 -3.31 3.34 0.67
N THR A 188 -3.50 3.79 -0.57
CA THR A 188 -2.67 3.41 -1.73
C THR A 188 -1.21 3.84 -1.54
N VAL A 189 -0.99 5.07 -1.09
CA VAL A 189 0.35 5.61 -0.77
C VAL A 189 1.00 4.81 0.36
N ALA A 190 0.26 4.51 1.43
CA ALA A 190 0.76 3.72 2.56
C ALA A 190 1.20 2.31 2.13
N LEU A 191 0.41 1.63 1.28
CA LEU A 191 0.73 0.31 0.73
C LEU A 191 2.01 0.33 -0.11
N LEU A 192 2.15 1.30 -1.02
CA LEU A 192 3.36 1.44 -1.84
C LEU A 192 4.59 1.77 -0.99
N ARG A 193 4.42 2.59 0.05
CA ARG A 193 5.49 2.93 0.99
C ARG A 193 5.96 1.71 1.76
N ALA A 194 5.03 0.91 2.28
CA ALA A 194 5.32 -0.34 2.95
C ALA A 194 6.08 -1.31 2.04
N GLU A 195 5.65 -1.47 0.78
CA GLU A 195 6.36 -2.29 -0.20
C GLU A 195 7.78 -1.76 -0.47
N ALA A 196 7.95 -0.45 -0.61
CA ALA A 196 9.26 0.17 -0.84
C ALA A 196 10.22 -0.04 0.33
N GLY A 197 9.71 -0.05 1.57
CA GLY A 197 10.51 -0.39 2.75
C GLY A 197 10.92 -1.85 2.80
N ARG A 198 10.02 -2.78 2.46
CA ARG A 198 10.32 -4.22 2.39
C ARG A 198 11.29 -4.55 1.25
N HIS A 199 11.19 -3.86 0.13
CA HIS A 199 11.92 -4.15 -1.10
C HIS A 199 12.52 -2.90 -1.76
N PRO A 200 13.51 -2.24 -1.11
CA PRO A 200 14.08 -0.98 -1.61
C PRO A 200 14.83 -1.12 -2.95
N ASP A 201 15.26 -2.34 -3.31
CA ASP A 201 15.97 -2.60 -4.57
C ASP A 201 15.02 -2.83 -5.77
N ASP A 202 13.69 -2.85 -5.57
CA ASP A 202 12.74 -3.08 -6.66
C ASP A 202 12.72 -1.89 -7.63
N ARG A 203 13.34 -2.08 -8.79
CA ARG A 203 13.41 -1.07 -9.86
C ARG A 203 12.03 -0.68 -10.39
N LEU A 204 11.12 -1.65 -10.57
CA LEU A 204 9.81 -1.39 -11.16
C LEU A 204 8.91 -0.62 -10.18
N LEU A 205 9.04 -0.89 -8.87
CA LEU A 205 8.39 -0.07 -7.85
C LEU A 205 8.93 1.36 -7.83
N ARG A 206 10.26 1.54 -7.91
CA ARG A 206 10.86 2.89 -7.98
C ARG A 206 10.42 3.67 -9.22
N GLU A 207 10.33 3.01 -10.38
CA GLU A 207 9.83 3.61 -11.62
C GLU A 207 8.37 4.06 -11.46
N LEU A 208 7.50 3.22 -10.87
CA LEU A 208 6.11 3.57 -10.57
C LEU A 208 6.02 4.77 -9.60
N VAL A 209 6.77 4.75 -8.49
CA VAL A 209 6.77 5.87 -7.52
C VAL A 209 7.29 7.15 -8.18
N GLY A 210 8.31 7.07 -9.03
CA GLY A 210 8.85 8.20 -9.78
C GLY A 210 7.86 8.78 -10.79
N GLU A 211 7.15 7.93 -11.52
CA GLU A 211 6.06 8.30 -12.42
C GLU A 211 4.94 9.03 -11.66
N LEU A 212 4.41 8.42 -10.61
CA LEU A 212 3.33 8.99 -9.80
C LEU A 212 3.74 10.31 -9.14
N CYS A 213 4.94 10.38 -8.57
CA CYS A 213 5.48 11.62 -8.04
C CYS A 213 5.59 12.68 -9.12
N THR A 214 5.97 12.35 -10.34
CA THR A 214 6.15 13.34 -11.43
C THR A 214 4.82 13.88 -11.92
N LEU A 215 3.83 13.00 -12.08
CA LEU A 215 2.58 13.29 -12.77
C LEU A 215 1.42 13.70 -11.84
N SER A 216 1.46 13.39 -10.54
CA SER A 216 0.43 13.79 -9.58
C SER A 216 1.02 14.62 -8.43
N THR A 217 0.47 15.82 -8.25
CA THR A 217 0.79 16.72 -7.13
C THR A 217 0.32 16.15 -5.80
N GLU A 218 -0.84 15.50 -5.79
CA GLU A 218 -1.47 14.88 -4.64
C GLU A 218 -0.64 13.69 -4.15
N PHE A 219 -0.24 12.81 -5.07
CA PHE A 219 0.64 11.68 -4.74
C PHE A 219 1.95 12.19 -4.14
N ARG A 220 2.58 13.20 -4.76
CA ARG A 220 3.85 13.76 -4.28
C ARG A 220 3.73 14.30 -2.86
N ALA A 221 2.65 15.02 -2.56
CA ALA A 221 2.40 15.57 -1.23
C ALA A 221 2.15 14.46 -0.18
N MET A 222 1.30 13.49 -0.50
CA MET A 222 1.02 12.35 0.38
C MET A 222 2.26 11.48 0.58
N TRP A 223 3.04 11.23 -0.46
CA TRP A 223 4.31 10.52 -0.36
C TRP A 223 5.26 11.26 0.58
N ALA A 224 5.43 12.58 0.45
CA ALA A 224 6.31 13.36 1.32
C ALA A 224 5.91 13.35 2.81
N SER A 225 4.64 13.10 3.14
CA SER A 225 4.17 13.02 4.54
C SER A 225 4.76 11.83 5.34
N HIS A 226 5.23 10.80 4.63
CA HIS A 226 5.70 9.53 5.20
C HIS A 226 4.63 8.79 6.02
N ASP A 227 3.35 8.98 5.71
CA ASP A 227 2.24 8.29 6.37
C ASP A 227 2.15 6.82 6.03
N ILE A 228 2.00 6.02 7.08
CA ILE A 228 1.93 4.56 7.04
C ILE A 228 0.72 4.18 7.86
N ARG A 229 -0.44 4.29 7.20
CA ARG A 229 -1.68 3.79 7.73
C ARG A 229 -2.34 2.86 6.71
N ILE A 230 -2.02 1.59 6.83
CA ILE A 230 -2.51 0.48 6.03
C ILE A 230 -3.85 0.01 6.60
N ARG A 231 -4.96 0.39 5.97
CA ARG A 231 -6.27 -0.15 6.37
C ARG A 231 -6.38 -1.63 5.96
N HIS A 232 -6.11 -2.51 6.92
CA HIS A 232 -6.14 -3.97 6.74
C HIS A 232 -7.52 -4.57 6.53
N GLU A 233 -8.60 -3.86 6.84
CA GLU A 233 -9.96 -4.28 6.53
C GLU A 233 -10.86 -3.04 6.53
N GLY A 234 -12.05 -3.17 5.94
CA GLY A 234 -13.04 -2.13 6.08
C GLY A 234 -14.07 -2.12 4.97
N VAL A 235 -14.61 -0.94 4.76
CA VAL A 235 -15.70 -0.70 3.84
C VAL A 235 -15.20 0.13 2.66
N LYS A 236 -15.31 -0.42 1.45
CA LYS A 236 -15.03 0.26 0.19
C LYS A 236 -16.33 0.83 -0.36
N ARG A 237 -16.36 2.14 -0.55
CA ARG A 237 -17.47 2.87 -1.17
C ARG A 237 -17.11 3.27 -2.59
N LEU A 238 -17.91 2.83 -3.55
CA LEU A 238 -17.70 3.06 -4.99
C LEU A 238 -18.94 3.70 -5.61
N GLN A 239 -18.77 4.48 -6.65
CA GLN A 239 -19.84 4.90 -7.56
C GLN A 239 -19.63 4.20 -8.90
N HIS A 240 -20.31 3.07 -9.07
CA HIS A 240 -20.17 2.27 -10.29
C HIS A 240 -21.05 2.86 -11.41
N PRO A 241 -20.55 3.03 -12.65
CA PRO A 241 -21.31 3.68 -13.73
C PRO A 241 -22.62 2.94 -14.09
N VAL A 242 -22.64 1.61 -13.93
CA VAL A 242 -23.81 0.77 -14.28
C VAL A 242 -24.80 0.60 -13.12
N VAL A 243 -24.31 0.42 -11.88
CA VAL A 243 -25.16 0.02 -10.73
C VAL A 243 -25.20 1.08 -9.61
N GLY A 244 -24.55 2.23 -9.82
CA GLY A 244 -24.49 3.33 -8.88
C GLY A 244 -23.68 3.03 -7.62
N ALA A 245 -24.09 3.64 -6.50
CA ALA A 245 -23.39 3.53 -5.24
C ALA A 245 -23.31 2.09 -4.71
N LEU A 246 -22.11 1.63 -4.41
CA LEU A 246 -21.82 0.33 -3.80
C LEU A 246 -21.06 0.52 -2.49
N GLU A 247 -21.49 -0.21 -1.47
CA GLU A 247 -20.76 -0.37 -0.23
C GLU A 247 -20.37 -1.85 -0.09
N LEU A 248 -19.07 -2.11 -0.07
CA LEU A 248 -18.51 -3.46 -0.07
C LEU A 248 -17.54 -3.61 1.09
N THR A 249 -17.71 -4.64 1.91
CA THR A 249 -16.71 -5.01 2.89
C THR A 249 -15.55 -5.68 2.18
N TYR A 250 -14.34 -5.45 2.67
CA TYR A 250 -13.16 -6.09 2.13
C TYR A 250 -12.24 -6.65 3.21
N GLN A 251 -11.68 -7.81 2.87
CA GLN A 251 -10.66 -8.46 3.67
C GLN A 251 -9.51 -8.92 2.75
N PRO A 252 -8.29 -8.42 2.96
CA PRO A 252 -7.10 -8.89 2.29
C PRO A 252 -6.61 -10.19 2.93
N LEU A 253 -6.19 -11.11 2.07
CA LEU A 253 -5.66 -12.42 2.42
C LEU A 253 -4.28 -12.54 1.78
N VAL A 254 -3.23 -12.62 2.61
CA VAL A 254 -1.87 -12.82 2.12
C VAL A 254 -1.70 -14.29 1.76
N LEU A 255 -1.41 -14.57 0.48
CA LEU A 255 -1.19 -15.93 0.01
C LEU A 255 0.30 -16.27 0.08
N PRO A 256 0.70 -17.36 0.78
CA PRO A 256 2.06 -17.85 0.75
C PRO A 256 2.35 -18.42 -0.65
N ALA A 257 3.10 -17.70 -1.47
CA ALA A 257 3.50 -18.18 -2.79
C ALA A 257 4.89 -18.86 -2.73
N PRO A 258 5.09 -20.00 -3.42
CA PRO A 258 6.39 -20.67 -3.52
C PRO A 258 7.46 -19.80 -4.22
N SER A 259 7.01 -19.00 -5.19
CA SER A 259 7.79 -17.88 -5.70
C SER A 259 7.68 -16.76 -4.67
N ARG A 260 8.79 -16.13 -4.29
CA ARG A 260 8.82 -15.03 -3.29
C ARG A 260 7.96 -13.80 -3.66
N ALA A 261 7.34 -13.83 -4.84
CA ALA A 261 5.92 -13.60 -5.14
C ALA A 261 4.87 -13.29 -4.03
N VAL A 262 5.08 -12.42 -3.02
CA VAL A 262 3.95 -11.95 -2.17
C VAL A 262 2.84 -11.40 -3.06
N HIS A 263 1.71 -12.10 -3.04
CA HIS A 263 0.47 -11.73 -3.70
C HIS A 263 -0.61 -11.62 -2.63
N GLU A 264 -1.42 -10.59 -2.73
CA GLU A 264 -2.51 -10.32 -1.79
C GLU A 264 -3.82 -10.53 -2.53
N LEU A 265 -4.61 -11.49 -2.06
CA LEU A 265 -5.97 -11.73 -2.54
C LEU A 265 -6.89 -10.76 -1.80
N THR A 266 -7.59 -9.91 -2.53
CA THR A 266 -8.61 -9.03 -1.98
C THR A 266 -9.96 -9.52 -2.45
N VAL A 267 -10.89 -9.67 -1.50
CA VAL A 267 -12.28 -10.06 -1.78
C VAL A 267 -13.20 -8.93 -1.33
N TYR A 268 -14.01 -8.42 -2.25
CA TYR A 268 -15.04 -7.42 -2.01
C TYR A 268 -16.41 -8.09 -2.00
N THR A 269 -17.07 -8.01 -0.85
CA THR A 269 -18.34 -8.67 -0.58
C THR A 269 -19.35 -7.62 -0.14
N ALA A 270 -20.55 -7.65 -0.72
CA ALA A 270 -21.66 -6.87 -0.20
C ALA A 270 -22.26 -7.57 1.03
N GLU A 271 -22.69 -6.81 2.03
CA GLU A 271 -23.35 -7.38 3.20
C GLU A 271 -24.67 -8.06 2.77
N PRO A 272 -24.93 -9.32 3.19
CA PRO A 272 -26.14 -10.05 2.79
C PRO A 272 -27.43 -9.34 3.19
N GLY A 273 -28.43 -9.36 2.30
CA GLY A 273 -29.74 -8.73 2.52
C GLY A 273 -29.76 -7.21 2.30
N THR A 274 -28.65 -6.61 1.86
CA THR A 274 -28.57 -5.18 1.55
C THR A 274 -28.82 -4.89 0.07
N ILE A 275 -29.19 -3.64 -0.23
CA ILE A 275 -29.29 -3.14 -1.61
C ILE A 275 -27.97 -3.27 -2.39
N HIS A 276 -26.83 -3.28 -1.69
CA HIS A 276 -25.52 -3.44 -2.32
C HIS A 276 -25.28 -4.87 -2.79
N GLU A 277 -25.85 -5.87 -2.11
CA GLU A 277 -25.82 -7.27 -2.55
C GLU A 277 -26.63 -7.44 -3.84
N GLU A 278 -27.82 -6.85 -3.91
CA GLU A 278 -28.66 -6.86 -5.11
C GLU A 278 -27.95 -6.18 -6.28
N ARG A 279 -27.35 -5.00 -6.07
CA ARG A 279 -26.57 -4.29 -7.09
C ARG A 279 -25.35 -5.08 -7.56
N LEU A 280 -24.66 -5.79 -6.66
CA LEU A 280 -23.53 -6.64 -7.03
C LEU A 280 -23.98 -7.86 -7.85
N LYS A 281 -25.13 -8.46 -7.53
CA LYS A 281 -25.75 -9.54 -8.33
C LYS A 281 -26.20 -9.06 -9.71
N ILE A 282 -26.77 -7.85 -9.81
CA ILE A 282 -27.13 -7.21 -11.07
C ILE A 282 -25.86 -7.02 -11.92
N LEU A 283 -24.79 -6.51 -11.34
CA LEU A 283 -23.51 -6.32 -12.02
C LEU A 283 -22.94 -7.65 -12.54
N ALA A 284 -22.98 -8.71 -11.73
CA ALA A 284 -22.54 -10.04 -12.14
C ALA A 284 -23.33 -10.53 -13.37
N THR A 285 -24.65 -10.39 -13.33
CA THR A 285 -25.54 -10.79 -14.43
C THR A 285 -25.28 -9.96 -15.69
N TRP A 286 -25.21 -8.63 -15.56
CA TRP A 286 -24.95 -7.71 -16.67
C TRP A 286 -23.61 -8.03 -17.36
N SER A 287 -22.57 -8.28 -16.58
CA SER A 287 -21.24 -8.60 -17.11
C SER A 287 -21.22 -9.92 -17.88
N ALA A 288 -21.92 -10.94 -17.38
CA ALA A 288 -22.06 -12.22 -18.07
C ALA A 288 -22.78 -12.07 -19.43
N THR A 289 -23.84 -11.26 -19.50
CA THR A 289 -24.54 -10.96 -20.76
C THR A 289 -23.65 -10.20 -21.74
N ALA A 290 -22.95 -9.15 -21.29
CA ALA A 290 -22.06 -8.37 -22.14
C ALA A 290 -20.91 -9.21 -22.73
N ILE A 291 -20.35 -10.13 -21.95
CA ILE A 291 -19.31 -11.08 -22.41
C ILE A 291 -19.89 -12.04 -23.46
N ALA A 292 -21.08 -12.60 -23.23
CA ALA A 292 -21.72 -13.52 -24.17
C ALA A 292 -22.01 -12.85 -25.52
N GLU A 293 -22.49 -11.60 -25.50
CA GLU A 293 -22.73 -10.84 -26.74
C GLU A 293 -21.44 -10.46 -27.48
N ALA A 294 -20.37 -10.13 -26.75
CA ALA A 294 -19.09 -9.84 -27.36
C ALA A 294 -18.47 -11.07 -28.04
N ALA A 295 -18.62 -12.25 -27.42
CA ALA A 295 -18.21 -13.51 -28.03
C ALA A 295 -19.00 -13.79 -29.32
N HIS A 296 -20.32 -13.61 -29.29
CA HIS A 296 -21.18 -13.83 -30.45
C HIS A 296 -20.93 -12.86 -31.63
N ARG A 297 -20.44 -11.64 -31.36
CA ARG A 297 -20.06 -10.67 -32.40
C ARG A 297 -18.67 -10.91 -32.99
N SER A 298 -17.86 -11.77 -32.36
CA SER A 298 -16.48 -12.07 -32.80
C SER A 298 -16.38 -13.36 -33.63
N ASP A 299 -17.48 -14.10 -33.74
CA ASP A 299 -17.67 -15.29 -34.60
C ASP A 299 -18.36 -14.90 -35.93
#